data_AF-A0A2T2SF20-F1
#
_entry.id   AF-A0A2T2SF20-F1
#
_cell.length_a   1.000
_cell.length_b   1.000
_cell.length_c   1.000
_cell.angle_alpha   90.00
_cell.angle_beta   90.00
_cell.angle_gamma   90.00
#
_symmetry.space_group_name_H-M   'P 1'
#
loop_
_entity.id
_entity.type
_entity.pdbx_description
1 polymer ?
#
loop_
_entity_poly.entity_id
_entity_poly.type
_entity_poly.pdbx_seq_one_letter_code
_entity_poly.pdbx_strand_id
1 'polypeptide(L)' 'MKIGITCYPTYGGSGVVATELGKGLAERDHEIHFIASDLPFRLSHVAGNIFFHEVNVQSYPLF' A
#
# COMPACT_ATOMS: atom_id res chain seq x y z
N MET A 1 -1.56 16.07 0.36
CA MET A 1 -1.87 15.57 1.73
C MET A 1 -0.99 14.38 2.06
N LYS A 2 -0.81 14.01 3.34
CA LYS A 2 -0.15 12.76 3.76
C LYS A 2 -1.21 11.67 4.01
N ILE A 3 -1.13 10.54 3.31
CA ILE A 3 -2.19 9.51 3.29
C ILE A 3 -1.58 8.13 3.55
N GLY A 4 -2.09 7.42 4.56
CA GLY A 4 -1.76 6.02 4.82
C GLY A 4 -2.75 5.07 4.13
N ILE A 5 -2.24 4.06 3.42
CA ILE A 5 -3.03 2.99 2.79
C ILE A 5 -2.58 1.66 3.39
N THR A 6 -3.49 0.96 4.05
CA THR A 6 -3.28 -0.44 4.45
C THR A 6 -4.08 -1.35 3.53
N CYS A 7 -3.46 -2.43 3.07
CA CYS A 7 -4.10 -3.42 2.23
C CYS A 7 -3.43 -4.78 2.41
N TYR A 8 -4.14 -5.85 2.06
CA TYR A 8 -3.52 -7.15 1.88
C TYR A 8 -2.77 -7.15 0.55
N PRO A 9 -1.45 -7.42 0.55
CA PRO A 9 -0.62 -7.37 -0.67
C PRO A 9 -0.79 -8.62 -1.56
N THR A 10 -1.81 -9.44 -1.30
CA THR A 10 -2.07 -10.71 -1.98
C THR A 10 -2.76 -10.53 -3.33
N TYR A 11 -2.84 -11.63 -4.10
CA TYR A 11 -3.54 -11.70 -5.38
C TYR A 11 -5.06 -11.53 -5.19
N GLY A 12 -5.54 -10.30 -5.33
CA GLY A 12 -6.95 -9.97 -5.26
C GLY A 12 -7.27 -8.60 -5.85
N GLY A 13 -8.55 -8.38 -6.18
CA GLY A 13 -9.01 -7.11 -6.76
C GLY A 13 -8.82 -5.92 -5.81
N SER A 14 -8.96 -6.12 -4.50
CA SER A 14 -8.82 -5.06 -3.50
C SER A 14 -7.40 -4.50 -3.40
N GLY A 15 -6.37 -5.37 -3.38
CA GLY A 15 -4.96 -4.95 -3.36
C GLY A 15 -4.57 -4.17 -4.62
N VAL A 16 -5.12 -4.58 -5.77
CA VAL A 16 -4.98 -3.86 -7.03
C VAL A 16 -5.58 -2.46 -6.94
N VAL A 17 -6.84 -2.34 -6.51
CA VAL A 17 -7.53 -1.06 -6.41
C VAL A 17 -6.81 -0.14 -5.43
N ALA A 18 -6.37 -0.64 -4.28
CA ALA A 18 -5.60 0.12 -3.30
C ALA A 18 -4.30 0.67 -3.90
N THR A 19 -3.59 -0.15 -4.68
CA THR A 19 -2.33 0.25 -5.30
C THR A 19 -2.54 1.33 -6.38
N GLU A 20 -3.51 1.14 -7.26
CA GLU A 20 -3.80 2.11 -8.34
C GLU A 20 -4.40 3.42 -7.82
N LEU A 21 -5.23 3.35 -6.77
CA LEU A 21 -5.71 4.54 -6.06
C LEU A 21 -4.55 5.32 -5.47
N GLY A 22 -3.61 4.64 -4.78
CA GLY A 22 -2.43 5.28 -4.21
C GLY A 22 -1.57 5.96 -5.28
N LYS A 23 -1.31 5.30 -6.41
CA LYS A 23 -0.60 5.91 -7.55
C LYS A 23 -1.31 7.16 -8.07
N GLY A 24 -2.61 7.08 -8.32
CA GLY A 24 -3.38 8.22 -8.81
C GLY A 24 -3.49 9.38 -7.82
N LEU A 25 -3.34 9.13 -6.51
CA LEU A 25 -3.22 10.19 -5.51
C LEU A 25 -1.79 10.76 -5.50
N ALA A 26 -0.76 9.93 -5.64
CA ALA A 26 0.63 10.37 -5.76
C ALA A 26 0.84 11.27 -6.99
N GLU A 27 0.24 10.94 -8.14
CA GLU A 27 0.25 11.79 -9.35
C GLU A 27 -0.38 13.17 -9.12
N ARG A 28 -1.25 13.29 -8.11
CA ARG A 28 -1.88 14.54 -7.69
C ARG A 28 -1.11 15.25 -6.56
N ASP A 29 0.18 14.95 -6.41
CA ASP A 29 1.08 15.54 -5.41
C ASP A 29 0.70 15.24 -3.95
N HIS A 30 0.12 14.06 -3.71
CA HIS A 30 -0.07 13.55 -2.35
C HIS A 30 1.10 12.65 -1.95
N GLU A 31 1.44 12.69 -0.66
CA GLU A 31 2.44 11.82 -0.04
C GLU A 31 1.75 10.54 0.42
N ILE A 32 2.11 9.40 -0.15
CA ILE A 32 1.40 8.13 0.03
C ILE A 32 2.27 7.17 0.81
N HIS A 33 1.72 6.59 1.87
CA HIS A 33 2.39 5.62 2.73
C HIS A 33 1.63 4.30 2.67
N PHE A 34 2.17 3.32 1.95
CA PHE A 34 1.66 1.95 1.98
C PHE A 34 2.16 1.25 3.24
N ILE A 35 1.25 0.66 4.01
CA ILE A 35 1.51 -0.05 5.26
C ILE A 35 0.93 -1.46 5.13
N ALA A 36 1.79 -2.42 4.82
CA ALA A 36 1.38 -3.80 4.53
C ALA A 36 2.47 -4.80 4.90
N SER A 37 2.12 -6.08 4.95
CA SER A 37 3.06 -7.17 5.27
C SER A 37 4.11 -7.43 4.21
N ASP A 38 3.85 -7.01 2.97
CA ASP A 38 4.68 -7.19 1.79
C ASP A 38 4.40 -6.04 0.81
N LEU A 39 5.31 -5.86 -0.15
CA LEU A 39 5.16 -4.84 -1.19
C LEU A 39 3.88 -5.12 -2.01
N PRO A 40 2.96 -4.14 -2.17
CA PRO A 40 1.79 -4.34 -3.01
C PRO A 40 2.19 -4.71 -4.43
N PHE A 41 1.60 -5.76 -5.00
CA PHE A 41 2.05 -6.43 -6.23
C PHE A 41 2.30 -5.51 -7.44
N ARG A 42 1.59 -4.38 -7.56
CA ARG A 42 1.76 -3.41 -8.67
C ARG A 42 2.59 -2.18 -8.32
N LEU A 43 3.17 -2.12 -7.13
CA LEU A 43 4.03 -1.02 -6.70
C LEU A 43 5.47 -1.30 -7.15
N SER A 44 5.68 -1.37 -8.47
CA SER A 44 7.00 -1.70 -9.04
C SER A 44 8.00 -0.54 -9.01
N HIS A 45 7.49 0.70 -9.00
CA HIS A 45 8.31 1.91 -8.90
C HIS A 45 7.74 2.83 -7.82
N VAL A 46 8.61 3.14 -6.86
CA VAL A 46 8.35 4.12 -5.82
C VAL A 46 8.61 5.49 -6.44
N ALA A 47 7.55 6.20 -6.82
CA ALA A 47 7.66 7.62 -7.15
C ALA A 47 8.18 8.40 -5.93
N GLY A 48 8.77 9.58 -6.12
CA GLY A 48 9.44 10.32 -5.03
C GLY A 48 8.53 10.67 -3.83
N ASN A 49 7.22 10.57 -3.98
CA ASN A 49 6.20 10.82 -2.96
C ASN A 49 5.41 9.57 -2.53
N ILE A 50 5.89 8.37 -2.89
CA ILE A 50 5.34 7.10 -2.41
C ILE A 50 6.34 6.49 -1.43
N PHE A 51 5.85 5.92 -0.34
CA PHE A 51 6.63 5.28 0.71
C PHE A 51 6.01 3.94 1.06
N PHE A 52 6.85 2.95 1.32
CA PHE A 52 6.41 1.63 1.77
C PHE A 52 6.95 1.35 3.17
N HIS A 53 6.06 0.89 4.04
CA HIS A 53 6.32 0.54 5.44
C HIS A 53 5.91 -0.92 5.63
N GLU A 54 6.90 -1.80 5.65
CA GLU A 54 6.68 -3.21 5.93
C GLU A 54 6.30 -3.38 7.41
N VAL A 55 5.21 -4.11 7.67
CA VAL A 55 4.76 -4.40 9.03
C VAL A 55 4.60 -5.89 9.23
N ASN A 56 5.06 -6.39 10.38
CA ASN A 56 4.85 -7.78 10.74
C ASN A 56 3.39 -7.97 11.19
N VAL A 57 2.65 -8.80 10.48
CA VAL A 57 1.31 -9.22 10.89
C VAL A 57 1.47 -10.37 11.87
N GLN A 58 1.41 -10.06 13.16
CA GLN A 58 1.39 -11.11 14.17
C GLN A 58 0.16 -11.98 13.95
N SER A 59 0.36 -13.29 13.87
CA SER A 59 -0.74 -14.24 13.94
C SER A 59 -1.33 -14.18 15.34
N TYR A 60 -2.39 -13.38 15.49
CA TYR A 60 -3.24 -13.43 16.65
C TYR A 60 -4.40 -14.37 16.33
N PRO A 61 -4.42 -15.60 16.86
CA PRO A 61 -5.53 -16.51 16.66
C PRO A 61 -6.71 -15.96 17.46
N LEU A 62 -7.47 -15.06 16.83
CA LEU A 62 -8.88 -14.95 17.15
C LEU A 62 -9.50 -16.25 16.65
N PHE A 63 -9.57 -17.20 17.60
CA PHE A 63 -10.14 -18.55 17.52
C PHE A 63 -9.27 -19.59 16.81
#